data_AF-A0A382SMP9-F1
#
_entry.id   AF-A0A382SMP9-F1
#
_cell.length_a   1.000
_cell.length_b   1.000
_cell.length_c   1.000
_cell.angle_alpha   90.00
_cell.angle_beta   90.00
_cell.angle_gamma   90.00
#
_symmetry.space_group_name_H-M   'P 1'
#
loop_
_entity.id
_entity.type
_entity.pdbx_description
1 polymer ?
#
loop_
_entity_poly.entity_id
_entity_poly.type
_entity_poly.pdbx_seq_one_letter_code
_entity_poly.pdbx_strand_id
1 'polypeptide(L)' 'MKKVIDEVFSAMEKNPSDFLSTFDKTVSKVAKKHGVKEKDIMGYFDKEMLTI' A
#
# COMPACT_ATOMS: atom_id res chain seq x y z
N MET A 1 -9.30 3.78 -5.69
CA MET A 1 -7.82 3.80 -5.69
C MET A 1 -7.25 4.75 -4.65
N LYS A 2 -7.41 6.09 -4.74
CA LYS A 2 -6.83 7.02 -3.74
C LYS A 2 -7.01 6.61 -2.26
N LYS A 3 -8.25 6.35 -1.81
CA LYS A 3 -8.50 5.89 -0.42
C LYS A 3 -7.75 4.62 0.00
N VAL A 4 -7.57 3.69 -0.94
CA VAL A 4 -6.86 2.41 -0.71
C VAL A 4 -5.38 2.71 -0.51
N ILE A 5 -4.83 3.54 -1.40
CA ILE A 5 -3.43 3.97 -1.33
C ILE A 5 -3.17 4.81 -0.08
N ASP A 6 -4.01 5.79 0.22
CA ASP A 6 -3.91 6.64 1.42
C ASP A 6 -3.93 5.80 2.71
N GLU A 7 -4.72 4.73 2.77
CA GLU A 7 -4.79 3.85 3.92
C GLU A 7 -3.53 2.98 4.05
N VAL A 8 -2.95 2.53 2.93
CA VAL A 8 -1.64 1.88 2.94
C VAL A 8 -0.58 2.88 3.39
N PHE A 9 -0.50 4.08 2.79
CA PHE A 9 0.44 5.13 3.17
C PHE A 9 0.35 5.54 4.64
N SER A 10 -0.86 5.71 5.17
CA SER A 10 -1.06 6.02 6.60
C SER A 10 -0.54 4.93 7.52
N ALA A 11 -0.61 3.66 7.10
CA ALA A 11 -0.03 2.55 7.85
C ALA A 11 1.51 2.55 7.77
N MET A 12 2.07 2.96 6.64
CA MET A 12 3.53 3.10 6.44
C MET A 12 4.10 4.28 7.22
N GLU A 13 3.44 5.45 7.20
CA GLU A 13 3.83 6.64 7.97
C GLU A 13 3.79 6.38 9.48
N LYS A 14 2.87 5.53 9.94
CA LYS A 14 2.75 5.17 11.36
C LYS A 14 3.97 4.43 11.90
N ASN A 15 4.62 3.59 11.07
CA ASN A 15 5.80 2.83 11.46
C ASN A 15 6.70 2.57 10.25
N PRO A 16 7.50 3.57 9.83
CA PRO A 16 8.36 3.45 8.65
C PRO A 16 9.47 2.39 8.84
N SER A 17 9.90 2.14 10.08
CA SER A 17 10.93 1.14 10.39
C SER A 17 10.52 -0.30 10.06
N ASP A 18 9.23 -0.61 10.19
CA ASP A 18 8.64 -1.92 9.89
C ASP A 18 7.95 -1.96 8.53
N PHE A 19 8.25 -0.98 7.68
CA PHE A 19 7.57 -0.80 6.41
C PHE A 19 7.66 -2.05 5.52
N LEU A 20 8.87 -2.49 5.19
CA LEU A 20 9.07 -3.66 4.30
C LEU A 20 8.52 -4.96 4.91
N SER A 21 8.56 -5.10 6.23
CA SER A 21 8.10 -6.32 6.93
C SER A 21 6.57 -6.41 7.01
N THR A 22 5.87 -5.27 6.96
CA THR A 22 4.41 -5.17 7.10
C THR A 22 3.69 -4.71 5.84
N PHE A 23 4.41 -4.30 4.80
CA PHE A 23 3.83 -3.78 3.56
C PHE A 23 2.90 -4.81 2.91
N ASP A 24 3.39 -6.03 2.68
CA ASP A 24 2.63 -7.08 2.00
C ASP A 24 1.34 -7.43 2.78
N LYS A 25 1.43 -7.52 4.11
CA LYS A 25 0.27 -7.73 4.99
C LYS A 25 -0.74 -6.59 4.91
N THR A 26 -0.26 -5.36 4.85
CA THR A 26 -1.09 -4.15 4.78
C THR A 26 -1.78 -4.07 3.43
N VAL A 27 -1.04 -4.22 2.34
CA VAL A 27 -1.56 -4.27 0.97
C VAL A 27 -2.62 -5.36 0.85
N SER A 28 -2.37 -6.58 1.35
CA SER A 28 -3.37 -7.66 1.29
C SER A 28 -4.61 -7.36 2.12
N LYS A 29 -4.47 -6.77 3.32
CA LYS A 29 -5.61 -6.35 4.15
C LYS A 29 -6.46 -5.29 3.47
N VAL A 30 -5.83 -4.24 2.97
CA VAL A 30 -6.53 -3.12 2.34
C VAL A 30 -7.12 -3.56 1.00
N ALA A 31 -6.42 -4.40 0.24
CA ALA A 31 -6.91 -5.04 -0.98
C ALA A 31 -8.24 -5.78 -0.75
N LYS A 32 -8.25 -6.68 0.25
CA LYS A 32 -9.45 -7.44 0.63
C LYS A 32 -10.57 -6.55 1.16
N LYS A 33 -10.23 -5.55 1.98
CA LYS A 33 -11.21 -4.63 2.58
C LYS A 33 -11.96 -3.80 1.54
N HIS A 34 -11.28 -3.39 0.48
CA HIS A 34 -11.86 -2.54 -0.57
C HIS A 34 -12.23 -3.31 -1.85
N GLY A 35 -12.02 -4.62 -1.88
CA GLY A 35 -12.31 -5.47 -3.06
C GLY A 35 -11.44 -5.15 -4.27
N VAL A 36 -10.24 -4.63 -4.06
CA VAL A 36 -9.26 -4.31 -5.10
C VAL A 36 -8.16 -5.35 -5.18
N LYS A 37 -7.51 -5.48 -6.34
CA LYS A 37 -6.43 -6.44 -6.52
C LYS A 37 -5.12 -5.86 -5.98
N GLU A 38 -4.35 -6.68 -5.28
CA GLU A 38 -3.03 -6.31 -4.73
C GLU A 38 -2.10 -5.77 -5.82
N LYS A 39 -2.14 -6.36 -7.02
CA LYS A 39 -1.38 -5.90 -8.18
C LYS A 39 -1.69 -4.45 -8.60
N ASP A 40 -2.92 -3.99 -8.40
CA ASP A 40 -3.31 -2.62 -8.78
C ASP A 40 -2.74 -1.62 -7.76
N ILE A 41 -2.64 -2.04 -6.49
CA ILE A 41 -1.98 -1.30 -5.42
C ILE A 41 -0.47 -1.26 -5.67
N MET A 42 0.16 -2.42 -5.88
CA MET A 42 1.60 -2.51 -6.17
C MET A 42 1.98 -1.71 -7.43
N GLY A 43 1.21 -1.82 -8.51
CA GLY A 43 1.48 -1.04 -9.74
C GLY A 43 1.31 0.48 -9.56
N TYR A 44 0.50 0.93 -8.61
CA TYR A 44 0.43 2.33 -8.21
C TYR A 44 1.69 2.74 -7.44
N PHE A 45 2.11 1.92 -6.48
CA PHE A 45 3.33 2.13 -5.71
C PHE A 45 4.57 2.15 -6.59
N ASP A 46 4.71 1.21 -7.53
CA ASP A 46 5.81 1.21 -8.49
C ASP A 46 5.84 2.51 -9.28
N LYS A 47 4.70 3.00 -9.77
CA LYS A 47 4.65 4.28 -10.50
C LYS A 47 5.04 5.48 -9.63
N GLU A 48 4.49 5.60 -8.43
CA GLU A 48 4.73 6.78 -7.60
C GLU A 48 6.11 6.76 -6.94
N MET A 49 6.61 5.59 -6.56
CA MET A 49 7.93 5.42 -5.95
C MET A 49 9.08 5.42 -6.99
N LEU A 50 8.85 4.98 -8.24
CA LEU A 50 9.85 5.09 -9.33
C LEU A 50 9.97 6.50 -9.90
N THR A 51 9.02 7.40 -9.60
CA THR A 51 9.02 8.78 -10.10
C THR A 51 9.76 9.74 -9.14
N ILE A 52 10.36 9.24 -8.05
CA ILE A 52 11.15 10.00 -7.08
C ILE A 52 12.64 9.83 -7.32
#